data_AF-A0A8J5WMJ5-F1
#
_entry.id   AF-A0A8J5WMJ5-F1
#
_cell.length_a   1.000
_cell.length_b   1.000
_cell.length_c   1.000
_cell.angle_alpha   90.00
_cell.angle_beta   90.00
_cell.angle_gamma   90.00
#
_symmetry.space_group_name_H-M   'P 1'
#
loop_
_entity.id
_entity.type
_entity.pdbx_description
1 polymer ?
#
loop_
_entity_poly.entity_id
_entity_poly.type
_entity_poly.pdbx_seq_one_letter_code
_entity_poly.pdbx_strand_id
1 'polypeptide(L)' 'MTEGENIAYEVIEVCTAANSRLDIWRAFFSALIDREIHEAVQLLGRPNKLFADVWMQDKEIDLHIGASFARFRQCC' A
#
# COMPACT_ATOMS: atom_id res chain seq x y z
N MET A 1 0.01 -2.34 -7.92
CA MET A 1 1.14 -1.71 -7.19
C MET A 1 0.66 -0.84 -6.03
N THR A 2 -0.46 -0.12 -6.18
CA THR A 2 -1.10 0.74 -5.16
C THR A 2 -1.39 0.04 -3.82
N GLU A 3 -1.92 -1.18 -3.83
CA GLU A 3 -2.11 -1.97 -2.59
C GLU A 3 -0.80 -2.23 -1.83
N GLY A 4 0.25 -2.60 -2.57
CA GLY A 4 1.58 -2.79 -2.00
C GLY A 4 2.23 -1.47 -1.54
N GLU A 5 1.82 -0.32 -2.07
CA GLU A 5 2.18 0.99 -1.52
C GLU A 5 1.50 1.22 -0.18
N ASN A 6 0.19 0.95 -0.09
CA ASN A 6 -0.54 1.10 1.16
C ASN A 6 0.04 0.23 2.30
N ILE A 7 0.27 -1.07 2.05
CA ILE A 7 0.86 -1.97 3.05
C ILE A 7 2.24 -1.49 3.51
N ALA A 8 3.06 -0.96 2.59
CA ALA A 8 4.36 -0.41 2.97
C ALA A 8 4.20 0.78 3.92
N TYR A 9 3.22 1.66 3.70
CA TYR A 9 2.95 2.77 4.61
C TYR A 9 2.45 2.34 5.98
N GLU A 10 1.63 1.29 6.07
CA GLU A 10 1.23 0.69 7.36
C GLU A 10 2.46 0.21 8.16
N VAL A 11 3.40 -0.45 7.48
CA VAL A 11 4.66 -0.89 8.12
C VAL A 11 5.52 0.31 8.53
N ILE A 12 5.62 1.33 7.67
CA ILE A 12 6.38 2.56 7.94
C ILE A 12 5.82 3.27 9.18
N GLU A 13 4.51 3.37 9.33
CA GLU A 13 3.87 4.00 10.50
C GLU A 13 4.25 3.28 11.80
N VAL A 14 4.19 1.94 11.81
CA VAL A 14 4.60 1.14 12.97
C VAL A 14 6.09 1.32 13.28
N CYS A 15 6.95 1.24 12.28
CA CYS A 15 8.40 1.37 12.47
C CYS A 15 8.82 2.78 12.92
N THR A 16 8.21 3.83 12.35
CA THR A 16 8.52 5.22 12.68
C THR A 16 7.98 5.64 14.04
N ALA A 17 6.87 5.04 14.50
CA ALA A 17 6.40 5.20 15.88
C ALA A 17 7.43 4.70 16.90
N ALA A 18 8.17 3.64 16.57
CA ALA A 18 9.27 3.15 17.42
C ALA A 18 10.57 3.97 17.26
N ASN A 19 10.90 4.40 16.03
CA ASN A 19 12.06 5.24 15.76
C ASN A 19 11.82 6.18 14.56
N SER A 20 11.62 7.47 14.85
CA SER A 20 11.37 8.49 13.84
C SER A 20 12.59 8.86 12.97
N ARG A 21 13.79 8.35 13.30
CA ARG A 21 15.03 8.64 12.55
C ARG A 21 15.37 7.55 11.52
N LEU A 22 14.48 6.61 11.28
CA LEU A 22 14.69 5.57 10.28
C LEU A 22 14.77 6.17 8.87
N ASP A 23 15.80 5.77 8.13
CA ASP A 23 15.93 6.10 6.73
C ASP A 23 15.31 4.97 5.88
N ILE A 24 14.17 5.26 5.27
CA ILE A 24 13.28 4.24 4.70
C ILE A 24 13.41 4.19 3.18
N TRP A 25 13.70 3.00 2.67
CA TRP A 25 13.91 2.74 1.25
C TRP A 25 12.99 1.63 0.75
N ARG A 26 12.63 1.71 -0.53
CA ARG A 26 11.73 0.77 -1.18
C ARG A 26 12.38 0.22 -2.45
N ALA A 27 12.40 -1.09 -2.57
CA ALA A 27 12.73 -1.79 -3.81
C ALA A 27 11.50 -1.89 -4.71
N PHE A 28 11.69 -1.68 -6.01
CA PHE A 28 10.64 -1.77 -7.02
C PHE A 28 10.95 -2.90 -7.99
N PHE A 29 10.07 -3.89 -8.08
CA PHE A 29 10.17 -5.01 -9.02
C PHE A 29 8.77 -5.44 -9.45
N SER A 30 8.66 -6.06 -10.63
CA SER A 30 7.38 -6.48 -11.21
C SER A 30 7.16 -7.99 -11.14
N ALA A 31 8.23 -8.76 -11.05
CA ALA A 31 8.19 -10.20 -10.96
C ALA A 31 9.26 -10.73 -10.00
N LEU A 32 9.02 -11.92 -9.46
CA LEU A 32 9.97 -12.59 -8.57
C LEU A 32 11.01 -13.35 -9.42
N ILE A 33 11.89 -12.58 -10.05
CA ILE A 33 12.96 -13.07 -10.93
C ILE A 33 14.29 -12.58 -10.38
N ASP A 34 15.27 -13.48 -10.26
CA ASP A 34 16.57 -13.20 -9.61
C ASP A 34 17.25 -11.92 -10.12
N ARG A 35 17.29 -11.71 -11.44
CA ARG A 35 17.83 -10.51 -12.06
C ARG A 35 17.08 -9.24 -11.64
N GLU A 36 15.74 -9.26 -11.67
CA GLU A 36 14.93 -8.09 -11.29
C GLU A 36 15.11 -7.73 -9.82
N ILE A 37 15.18 -8.74 -8.95
CA ILE A 37 15.41 -8.51 -7.52
C ILE A 37 16.78 -7.89 -7.28
N HIS A 38 17.83 -8.40 -7.94
CA HIS A 38 19.16 -7.82 -7.85
C HIS A 38 19.18 -6.37 -8.32
N GLU A 39 18.58 -6.06 -9.48
CA GLU A 39 18.48 -4.69 -10.00
C GLU A 39 17.71 -3.77 -9.04
N ALA A 40 16.59 -4.23 -8.47
CA ALA A 40 15.77 -3.46 -7.55
C ALA A 40 16.48 -3.10 -6.24
N VAL A 41 17.37 -3.98 -5.74
CA VAL A 41 18.17 -3.72 -4.54
C VAL A 41 19.30 -2.71 -4.82
N GLN A 42 19.81 -2.64 -6.06
CA GLN A 42 20.79 -1.62 -6.44
C GLN A 42 20.15 -0.24 -6.67
N LEU A 43 18.87 -0.21 -7.07
CA LEU A 43 18.13 0.99 -7.42
C LEU A 43 16.98 1.26 -6.44
N LEU A 44 17.31 1.32 -5.15
CA LEU A 44 16.33 1.65 -4.12
C LEU A 44 15.78 3.07 -4.31
N GLY A 45 14.46 3.20 -4.23
CA GLY A 45 13.76 4.48 -4.24
C GLY A 45 13.08 4.78 -2.90
N ARG A 46 12.26 5.84 -2.90
CA ARG A 46 11.41 6.19 -1.76
C ARG A 46 10.00 5.63 -1.96
N PRO A 47 9.33 5.19 -0.88
CA PRO A 47 7.90 4.88 -0.94
C PRO A 47 7.11 6.13 -1.37
N ASN A 48 5.98 5.94 -2.05
CA ASN A 48 5.19 7.04 -2.59
C ASN A 48 3.77 7.06 -2.01
N LYS A 49 3.53 8.01 -1.11
CA LYS A 49 2.29 8.12 -0.33
C LYS A 49 1.06 8.33 -1.19
N LEU A 50 1.20 9.03 -2.32
CA LEU A 50 0.06 9.30 -3.22
C LEU A 50 -0.58 8.01 -3.73
N PHE A 51 0.23 6.98 -4.00
CA PHE A 51 -0.30 5.69 -4.45
C PHE A 51 -1.00 4.91 -3.33
N ALA A 52 -0.57 5.08 -2.08
CA ALA A 52 -1.23 4.50 -0.91
C ALA A 52 -2.57 5.22 -0.62
N ASP A 53 -2.56 6.55 -0.63
CA ASP A 53 -3.74 7.37 -0.32
C ASP A 53 -4.88 7.12 -1.34
N VAL A 54 -4.55 7.04 -2.63
CA VAL A 54 -5.53 6.72 -3.68
C VAL A 54 -6.16 5.35 -3.45
N TRP A 55 -5.37 4.33 -3.10
CA TRP A 55 -5.90 2.98 -2.81
C TRP A 55 -6.87 2.97 -1.63
N MET A 56 -6.52 3.66 -0.55
CA MET A 56 -7.37 3.72 0.65
C MET A 56 -8.70 4.41 0.36
N GLN A 57 -8.67 5.50 -0.42
CA GLN A 57 -9.89 6.19 -0.84
C GLN A 57 -10.81 5.28 -1.67
N ASP A 58 -10.25 4.53 -2.63
CA ASP A 58 -11.03 3.60 -3.44
C ASP A 58 -11.65 2.48 -2.57
N LYS A 59 -10.90 1.95 -1.61
CA LYS A 59 -11.39 0.93 -0.66
C LYS A 59 -12.54 1.41 0.21
N GLU A 60 -12.45 2.63 0.71
CA GLU A 60 -13.49 3.20 1.57
C GLU A 60 -14.80 3.40 0.80
N ILE A 61 -14.70 3.90 -0.44
CA ILE A 61 -15.85 4.10 -1.32
C ILE A 61 -16.54 2.77 -1.63
N ASP A 62 -15.78 1.75 -2.04
CA ASP A 62 -16.30 0.42 -2.33
C ASP A 62 -17.01 -0.19 -1.11
N LEU A 63 -16.41 -0.06 0.08
CA LEU A 63 -16.99 -0.54 1.33
C LEU A 63 -18.32 0.15 1.64
N HIS A 64 -18.37 1.49 1.53
CA HIS A 64 -19.56 2.26 1.85
C HIS A 64 -20.72 1.94 0.90
N ILE A 65 -20.44 1.87 -0.41
CA ILE A 65 -21.41 1.54 -1.44
C ILE A 65 -21.89 0.08 -1.26
N GLY A 66 -20.96 -0.86 -1.15
CA GLY A 66 -21.27 -2.29 -0.99
C GLY A 66 -22.10 -2.57 0.26
N ALA A 67 -21.75 -1.97 1.40
CA ALA A 67 -22.48 -2.16 2.65
C ALA A 67 -23.90 -1.55 2.60
N SER A 68 -24.07 -0.41 1.92
CA SER A 68 -25.37 0.23 1.76
C SER A 68 -26.32 -0.65 0.93
N PHE A 69 -25.86 -1.16 -0.22
CA PHE A 69 -26.66 -2.04 -1.07
C PHE A 69 -26.92 -3.42 -0.45
N ALA A 70 -25.94 -4.00 0.25
CA ALA A 70 -26.13 -5.27 0.95
C ALA A 70 -27.21 -5.17 2.04
N ARG A 71 -27.21 -4.08 2.83
CA ARG A 71 -28.25 -3.82 3.84
C ARG A 71 -29.62 -3.60 3.21
N PHE A 72 -29.70 -2.84 2.13
CA PHE A 72 -30.96 -2.63 1.41
C PHE A 72 -31.56 -3.95 0.91
N ARG A 73 -30.74 -4.82 0.30
CA ARG A 73 -31.15 -6.14 -0.18
C ARG A 73 -31.56 -7.14 0.89
N GLN A 74 -31.20 -6.92 2.16
CA GLN A 74 -31.56 -7.79 3.27
C GLN A 74 -32.84 -7.33 3.99
N CYS A 75 -33.23 -6.06 3.82
CA CYS A 75 -34.48 -5.52 4.37
C CYS A 75 -35.71 -5.73 3.47
N CYS A 76 -35.51 -5.94 2.16
CA CYS A 76 -36.57 -6.34 1.22
C CYS A 76 -36.54 -7.85 1.01
#